data_AF-W1F0I8-F1
#
_entry.id   AF-W1F0I8-F1
#
_cell.length_a   1.000
_cell.length_b   1.000
_cell.length_c   1.000
_cell.angle_alpha   90.00
_cell.angle_beta   90.00
_cell.angle_gamma   90.00
#
_symmetry.space_group_name_H-M   'P 1'
#
loop_
_entity.id
_entity.type
_entity.pdbx_description
1 polymer ?
#
loop_
_entity_poly.entity_id
_entity_poly.type
_entity_poly.pdbx_seq_one_letter_code
_entity_poly.pdbx_strand_id
1 'polypeptide(L)'
;MGSDAKNLMSDGNVQIVKTGEVIGATQLTEGELIVEAGGRAENTVVTGAGWLKVATGGIAKCTQYGNNGTLSVSDGAIATDIVQSEGGAISLSTLATVNGRHPEGEFSVDQGYACGLLLENGGNLRVLEGHRAEKIILDQEGGLLVNGTTSAVVVDEGGELLVYPGGEASNCEINQGGVFYAGRESQ
;
A
#
# COMPACT_ATOMS: atom_id res chain seq x y z
N MET A 1 34.06 -13.33 -3.44
CA MET A 1 33.05 -13.19 -4.50
C MET A 1 31.77 -13.79 -3.93
N GLY A 2 31.01 -12.98 -3.20
CA GLY A 2 29.75 -13.43 -2.58
C GLY A 2 28.70 -13.51 -3.68
N SER A 3 27.96 -14.62 -3.74
CA SER A 3 26.95 -14.85 -4.75
C SER A 3 25.88 -13.75 -4.68
N ASP A 4 25.68 -13.02 -5.77
CA ASP A 4 24.46 -12.24 -6.06
C ASP A 4 23.26 -13.19 -6.29
N ALA A 5 23.10 -14.19 -5.43
CA ALA A 5 21.99 -15.12 -5.46
C ALA A 5 20.77 -14.34 -4.97
N LYS A 6 19.89 -14.00 -5.92
CA LYS A 6 18.57 -13.47 -5.63
C LYS A 6 17.81 -14.49 -4.78
N ASN A 7 17.18 -14.05 -3.70
CA ASN A 7 16.25 -14.90 -2.97
C ASN A 7 14.97 -15.00 -3.81
N LEU A 8 14.82 -16.06 -4.58
CA LEU A 8 13.62 -16.29 -5.38
C LEU A 8 12.59 -17.05 -4.53
N MET A 9 11.40 -16.47 -4.37
CA MET A 9 10.25 -17.13 -3.75
C MET A 9 9.17 -17.33 -4.80
N SER A 10 8.97 -18.59 -5.16
CA SER A 10 7.97 -19.11 -6.08
C SER A 10 7.19 -20.25 -5.42
N ASP A 11 6.16 -20.76 -6.11
CA ASP A 11 5.46 -21.99 -5.74
C ASP A 11 4.77 -21.94 -4.35
N GLY A 12 4.33 -20.75 -3.91
CA GLY A 12 3.67 -20.57 -2.63
C GLY A 12 4.59 -20.60 -1.41
N ASN A 13 5.91 -20.55 -1.60
CA ASN A 13 6.85 -20.53 -0.48
C ASN A 13 6.67 -19.29 0.40
N VAL A 14 6.74 -19.47 1.72
CA VAL A 14 6.67 -18.40 2.71
C VAL A 14 7.99 -18.31 3.46
N GLN A 15 8.58 -17.12 3.50
CA GLN A 15 9.75 -16.82 4.34
C GLN A 15 9.41 -15.73 5.36
N ILE A 16 9.92 -15.91 6.58
CA ILE A 16 9.76 -14.95 7.67
C ILE A 16 11.13 -14.34 7.98
N VAL A 17 11.21 -13.01 7.98
CA VAL A 17 12.39 -12.23 8.39
C VAL A 17 12.18 -11.78 9.83
N LYS A 18 12.94 -12.35 10.75
CA LYS A 18 12.80 -12.13 12.19
C LYS A 18 13.67 -10.99 12.68
N THR A 19 13.51 -10.66 13.96
CA THR A 19 14.29 -9.63 14.64
C THR A 19 15.81 -9.81 14.43
N GLY A 20 16.47 -8.76 13.92
CA GLY A 20 17.91 -8.76 13.66
C GLY A 20 18.32 -9.38 12.32
N GLU A 21 17.39 -10.00 11.59
CA GLU A 21 17.65 -10.52 10.26
C GLU A 21 17.49 -9.41 9.21
N VAL A 22 18.36 -9.45 8.20
CA VAL A 22 18.28 -8.60 7.02
C VAL A 22 18.31 -9.48 5.79
N ILE A 23 17.29 -9.36 4.94
CA ILE A 23 17.23 -10.02 3.64
C ILE A 23 17.32 -8.97 2.54
N GLY A 24 18.15 -9.22 1.53
CA GLY A 24 18.33 -8.35 0.38
C GLY A 24 17.96 -9.05 -0.93
N ALA A 25 17.66 -8.26 -1.97
CA ALA A 25 17.56 -8.71 -3.36
C ALA A 25 16.62 -9.93 -3.54
N THR A 26 15.43 -9.84 -2.93
CA THR A 26 14.40 -10.88 -3.00
C THR A 26 13.48 -10.66 -4.20
N GLN A 27 13.13 -11.72 -4.92
CA GLN A 27 12.11 -11.72 -5.98
C GLN A 27 10.93 -12.60 -5.54
N LEU A 28 9.75 -12.01 -5.47
CA LEU A 28 8.49 -12.68 -5.15
C LEU A 28 7.64 -12.72 -6.43
N THR A 29 7.42 -13.91 -6.98
CA THR A 29 6.53 -14.10 -8.15
C THR A 29 5.26 -14.85 -7.79
N GLU A 30 5.36 -15.78 -6.84
CA GLU A 30 4.24 -16.58 -6.30
C GLU A 30 4.45 -16.94 -4.82
N GLY A 31 5.41 -16.30 -4.15
CA GLY A 31 5.76 -16.54 -2.75
C GLY A 31 5.48 -15.34 -1.86
N GLU A 32 5.51 -15.59 -0.55
CA GLU A 32 5.28 -14.58 0.48
C GLU A 32 6.56 -14.31 1.29
N LEU A 33 6.87 -13.03 1.47
CA LEU A 33 7.87 -12.59 2.43
C LEU A 33 7.16 -11.83 3.56
N ILE A 34 7.30 -12.32 4.79
CA ILE A 34 6.78 -11.67 6.00
C ILE A 34 7.93 -11.06 6.76
N VAL A 35 7.93 -9.74 6.91
CA VAL A 35 8.93 -9.00 7.70
C VAL A 35 8.34 -8.70 9.07
N GLU A 36 8.79 -9.41 10.09
CA GLU A 36 8.34 -9.24 11.48
C GLU A 36 9.04 -8.08 12.18
N ALA A 37 8.61 -7.77 13.40
CA ALA A 37 9.18 -6.73 14.23
C ALA A 37 10.72 -6.85 14.35
N GLY A 38 11.42 -5.79 13.99
CA GLY A 38 12.89 -5.74 14.00
C GLY A 38 13.59 -6.53 12.89
N GLY A 39 12.83 -7.17 11.99
CA GLY A 39 13.35 -7.72 10.73
C GLY A 39 13.41 -6.64 9.65
N ARG A 40 14.29 -6.84 8.66
CA ARG A 40 14.47 -5.88 7.56
C ARG A 40 14.56 -6.57 6.20
N ALA A 41 13.77 -6.11 5.24
CA ALA A 41 13.87 -6.49 3.83
C ALA A 41 14.34 -5.29 2.98
N GLU A 42 15.29 -5.53 2.07
CA GLU A 42 15.85 -4.51 1.20
C GLU A 42 15.85 -4.96 -0.27
N ASN A 43 15.44 -4.06 -1.18
CA ASN A 43 15.45 -4.32 -2.63
C ASN A 43 14.58 -5.53 -3.02
N THR A 44 13.43 -5.70 -2.37
CA THR A 44 12.45 -6.73 -2.74
C THR A 44 11.69 -6.31 -4.00
N VAL A 45 11.57 -7.22 -4.97
CA VAL A 45 10.75 -7.08 -6.16
C VAL A 45 9.55 -8.00 -6.05
N VAL A 46 8.33 -7.47 -6.18
CA VAL A 46 7.07 -8.19 -6.02
C VAL A 46 6.28 -8.12 -7.33
N THR A 47 5.96 -9.28 -7.89
CA THR A 47 5.24 -9.43 -9.16
C THR A 47 4.35 -10.66 -9.12
N GLY A 48 3.44 -10.84 -10.08
CA GLY A 48 2.59 -12.03 -10.18
C GLY A 48 1.73 -12.20 -8.94
N ALA A 49 1.67 -13.41 -8.39
CA ALA A 49 1.01 -13.69 -7.12
C ALA A 49 1.93 -13.47 -5.89
N GLY A 50 3.07 -12.80 -6.08
CA GLY A 50 4.01 -12.50 -5.00
C GLY A 50 3.42 -11.52 -3.97
N TRP A 51 3.76 -11.74 -2.70
CA TRP A 51 3.23 -10.95 -1.60
C TRP A 51 4.34 -10.53 -0.62
N LEU A 52 4.57 -9.24 -0.47
CA LEU A 52 5.39 -8.71 0.62
C LEU A 52 4.49 -8.18 1.75
N LYS A 53 4.56 -8.80 2.92
CA LYS A 53 3.90 -8.34 4.14
C LYS A 53 4.93 -7.73 5.08
N VAL A 54 4.79 -6.44 5.37
CA VAL A 54 5.57 -5.76 6.41
C VAL A 54 4.68 -5.66 7.65
N ALA A 55 4.99 -6.47 8.66
CA ALA A 55 4.25 -6.47 9.92
C ALA A 55 4.67 -5.29 10.80
N THR A 56 3.89 -5.01 11.84
CA THR A 56 4.18 -3.96 12.83
C THR A 56 5.62 -4.04 13.34
N GLY A 57 6.35 -2.94 13.29
CA GLY A 57 7.76 -2.86 13.68
C GLY A 57 8.75 -3.49 12.68
N GLY A 58 8.27 -4.07 11.58
CA GLY A 58 9.09 -4.53 10.46
C GLY A 58 9.48 -3.37 9.54
N ILE A 59 10.59 -3.55 8.83
CA ILE A 59 11.15 -2.52 7.93
C ILE A 59 11.33 -3.07 6.52
N ALA A 60 10.75 -2.41 5.53
CA ALA A 60 11.04 -2.63 4.12
C ALA A 60 11.68 -1.39 3.50
N LYS A 61 12.67 -1.59 2.63
CA LYS A 61 13.33 -0.48 1.92
C LYS A 61 13.55 -0.84 0.46
N CYS A 62 13.36 0.14 -0.43
CA CYS A 62 13.56 -0.03 -1.87
C CYS A 62 12.70 -1.15 -2.47
N THR A 63 11.49 -1.35 -1.93
CA THR A 63 10.54 -2.32 -2.50
C THR A 63 10.05 -1.82 -3.85
N GLN A 64 10.06 -2.70 -4.84
CA GLN A 64 9.47 -2.47 -6.15
C GLN A 64 8.31 -3.45 -6.33
N TYR A 65 7.11 -2.96 -6.63
CA TYR A 65 5.93 -3.80 -6.84
C TYR A 65 5.13 -3.34 -8.07
N GLY A 66 4.49 -4.28 -8.74
CA GLY A 66 3.77 -4.06 -10.00
C GLY A 66 3.38 -5.40 -10.62
N ASN A 67 2.74 -5.41 -11.79
CA ASN A 67 2.37 -6.64 -12.51
C ASN A 67 1.69 -7.68 -11.61
N ASN A 68 0.65 -7.27 -10.88
CA ASN A 68 -0.10 -8.05 -9.87
C ASN A 68 0.57 -8.28 -8.51
N GLY A 69 1.82 -7.84 -8.32
CA GLY A 69 2.50 -7.95 -7.04
C GLY A 69 1.79 -7.15 -5.93
N THR A 70 1.70 -7.75 -4.74
CA THR A 70 1.03 -7.16 -3.58
C THR A 70 2.01 -6.73 -2.48
N LEU A 71 1.87 -5.49 -2.00
CA LEU A 71 2.55 -4.97 -0.83
C LEU A 71 1.54 -4.65 0.28
N SER A 72 1.62 -5.36 1.40
CA SER A 72 0.83 -5.07 2.60
C SER A 72 1.72 -4.45 3.67
N VAL A 73 1.39 -3.22 4.09
CA VAL A 73 2.12 -2.48 5.13
C VAL A 73 1.22 -2.30 6.34
N SER A 74 1.54 -3.00 7.43
CA SER A 74 0.74 -2.98 8.66
C SER A 74 0.95 -1.68 9.44
N ASP A 75 0.03 -1.39 10.35
CA ASP A 75 0.15 -0.28 11.29
C ASP A 75 1.47 -0.36 12.07
N GLY A 76 2.17 0.77 12.20
CA GLY A 76 3.48 0.84 12.85
C GLY A 76 4.63 0.14 12.10
N ALA A 77 4.41 -0.32 10.87
CA ALA A 77 5.48 -0.76 9.98
C ALA A 77 6.09 0.43 9.22
N ILE A 78 7.34 0.25 8.76
CA ILE A 78 8.05 1.26 7.97
C ILE A 78 8.39 0.68 6.61
N ALA A 79 7.92 1.31 5.54
CA ALA A 79 8.25 0.92 4.16
C ALA A 79 8.64 2.15 3.33
N THR A 80 9.93 2.28 2.97
CA THR A 80 10.47 3.52 2.38
C THR A 80 11.19 3.28 1.06
N ASP A 81 11.36 4.35 0.29
CA ASP A 81 11.96 4.33 -1.06
C ASP A 81 11.21 3.37 -2.00
N ILE A 82 9.88 3.30 -1.86
CA ILE A 82 9.05 2.38 -2.62
C ILE A 82 8.91 2.85 -4.08
N VAL A 83 8.85 1.89 -5.00
CA VAL A 83 8.47 2.12 -6.40
C VAL A 83 7.27 1.25 -6.73
N GLN A 84 6.14 1.89 -6.99
CA GLN A 84 4.98 1.24 -7.60
C GLN A 84 5.11 1.36 -9.12
N SER A 85 4.87 0.25 -9.81
CA SER A 85 4.64 0.18 -11.25
C SER A 85 3.21 -0.30 -11.49
N GLU A 86 2.72 -0.11 -12.71
CA GLU A 86 1.36 -0.45 -13.13
C GLU A 86 0.90 -1.85 -12.67
N GLY A 87 -0.36 -1.92 -12.22
CA GLY A 87 -0.96 -3.14 -11.70
C GLY A 87 -0.38 -3.59 -10.35
N GLY A 88 0.28 -2.71 -9.61
CA GLY A 88 0.79 -2.99 -8.28
C GLY A 88 -0.27 -2.71 -7.21
N ALA A 89 -0.52 -3.66 -6.33
CA ALA A 89 -1.48 -3.48 -5.24
C ALA A 89 -0.75 -3.11 -3.94
N ILE A 90 -1.13 -2.01 -3.30
CA ILE A 90 -0.69 -1.66 -1.94
C ILE A 90 -1.86 -1.60 -0.98
N SER A 91 -1.74 -2.24 0.19
CA SER A 91 -2.73 -2.17 1.27
C SER A 91 -2.09 -1.67 2.55
N LEU A 92 -2.65 -0.58 3.10
CA LEU A 92 -2.13 0.08 4.30
C LEU A 92 -3.20 0.94 5.00
N SER A 93 -2.85 1.42 6.19
CA SER A 93 -3.59 2.48 6.87
C SER A 93 -2.71 3.71 7.11
N THR A 94 -3.35 4.78 7.55
CA THR A 94 -2.70 6.02 8.00
C THR A 94 -1.81 5.87 9.25
N LEU A 95 -1.71 4.68 9.86
CA LEU A 95 -0.78 4.36 10.95
C LEU A 95 0.55 3.74 10.49
N ALA A 96 0.72 3.48 9.19
CA ALA A 96 2.01 3.07 8.63
C ALA A 96 2.91 4.30 8.38
N THR A 97 4.22 4.09 8.28
CA THR A 97 5.16 5.10 7.77
C THR A 97 5.66 4.64 6.40
N VAL A 98 5.23 5.34 5.35
CA VAL A 98 5.46 4.98 3.96
C VAL A 98 5.93 6.17 3.13
N ASN A 99 6.88 5.97 2.23
CA ASN A 99 7.14 6.89 1.12
C ASN A 99 7.60 6.16 -0.14
N GLY A 100 7.37 6.78 -1.28
CA GLY A 100 7.75 6.23 -2.56
C GLY A 100 7.26 7.06 -3.73
N ARG A 101 7.27 6.44 -4.90
CA ARG A 101 6.76 7.02 -6.13
C ARG A 101 6.04 5.99 -7.01
N HIS A 102 5.13 6.49 -7.82
CA HIS A 102 4.45 5.80 -8.91
C HIS A 102 4.52 6.68 -10.17
N PRO A 103 4.00 6.26 -11.34
CA PRO A 103 4.10 7.04 -12.57
C PRO A 103 3.52 8.46 -12.50
N GLU A 104 2.50 8.70 -11.66
CA GLU A 104 1.82 9.99 -11.52
C GLU A 104 2.47 10.91 -10.44
N GLY A 105 3.46 10.42 -9.68
CA GLY A 105 4.22 11.25 -8.75
C GLY A 105 4.73 10.55 -7.50
N GLU A 106 5.13 11.35 -6.51
CA GLU A 106 5.55 10.89 -5.18
C GLU A 106 4.33 10.71 -4.27
N PHE A 107 4.42 9.75 -3.35
CA PHE A 107 3.41 9.50 -2.34
C PHE A 107 4.03 9.27 -0.95
N SER A 108 3.23 9.52 0.08
CA SER A 108 3.64 9.30 1.46
C SER A 108 2.48 8.98 2.39
N VAL A 109 2.78 8.29 3.49
CA VAL A 109 1.96 8.17 4.68
C VAL A 109 2.87 8.37 5.88
N ASP A 110 2.61 9.38 6.71
CA ASP A 110 3.34 9.58 7.95
C ASP A 110 2.49 10.30 8.99
N GLN A 111 2.59 9.88 10.24
CA GLN A 111 1.90 10.50 11.40
C GLN A 111 0.40 10.82 11.14
N GLY A 112 -0.35 9.89 10.54
CA GLY A 112 -1.78 10.08 10.29
C GLY A 112 -2.11 10.94 9.05
N TYR A 113 -1.13 11.31 8.23
CA TYR A 113 -1.34 12.02 6.97
C TYR A 113 -0.90 11.16 5.78
N ALA A 114 -1.82 10.88 4.86
CA ALA A 114 -1.56 10.20 3.59
C ALA A 114 -1.68 11.20 2.43
N CYS A 115 -0.77 11.13 1.45
CA CYS A 115 -0.79 12.04 0.30
C CYS A 115 -0.29 11.35 -0.96
N GLY A 116 -1.00 11.56 -2.08
CA GLY A 116 -0.50 11.22 -3.41
C GLY A 116 -0.55 9.74 -3.76
N LEU A 117 -1.23 8.86 -3.01
CA LEU A 117 -1.25 7.44 -3.32
C LEU A 117 -2.05 7.15 -4.60
N LEU A 118 -1.53 6.23 -5.42
CA LEU A 118 -2.26 5.55 -6.49
C LEU A 118 -2.70 4.18 -5.97
N LEU A 119 -4.01 3.96 -5.87
CA LEU A 119 -4.59 2.70 -5.43
C LEU A 119 -5.25 2.04 -6.65
N GLU A 120 -4.72 0.88 -7.02
CA GLU A 120 -5.14 0.08 -8.18
C GLU A 120 -5.02 -1.40 -7.83
N ASN A 121 -5.63 -2.27 -8.64
CA ASN A 121 -5.52 -3.71 -8.59
C ASN A 121 -5.84 -4.33 -7.21
N GLY A 122 -6.90 -3.83 -6.54
CA GLY A 122 -7.27 -4.25 -5.19
C GLY A 122 -6.51 -3.55 -4.06
N GLY A 123 -5.59 -2.64 -4.40
CA GLY A 123 -4.90 -1.78 -3.44
C GLY A 123 -5.89 -0.91 -2.65
N ASN A 124 -5.62 -0.69 -1.36
CA ASN A 124 -6.52 0.07 -0.50
C ASN A 124 -5.81 0.87 0.59
N LEU A 125 -6.41 1.99 0.95
CA LEU A 125 -6.01 2.83 2.08
C LEU A 125 -7.16 2.97 3.07
N ARG A 126 -6.85 2.77 4.36
CA ARG A 126 -7.75 3.15 5.45
C ARG A 126 -7.30 4.46 6.12
N VAL A 127 -8.15 5.47 6.02
CA VAL A 127 -8.00 6.76 6.71
C VAL A 127 -8.75 6.68 8.04
N LEU A 128 -8.02 6.66 9.15
CA LEU A 128 -8.61 6.48 10.48
C LEU A 128 -9.21 7.80 11.00
N GLU A 129 -10.01 7.70 12.07
CA GLU A 129 -10.58 8.87 12.75
C GLU A 129 -9.46 9.84 13.19
N GLY A 130 -9.67 11.14 12.97
CA GLY A 130 -8.67 12.18 13.25
C GLY A 130 -7.50 12.25 12.26
N HIS A 131 -7.40 11.32 11.32
CA HIS A 131 -6.38 11.31 10.26
C HIS A 131 -6.88 11.96 8.97
N ARG A 132 -5.96 12.22 8.05
CA ARG A 132 -6.25 12.89 6.77
C ARG A 132 -5.59 12.22 5.58
N ALA A 133 -6.29 12.15 4.46
CA ALA A 133 -5.73 11.80 3.15
C ALA A 133 -5.95 12.92 2.12
N GLU A 134 -5.00 13.14 1.23
CA GLU A 134 -5.12 14.13 0.16
C GLU A 134 -4.57 13.60 -1.17
N LYS A 135 -5.16 14.03 -2.29
CA LYS A 135 -4.64 13.71 -3.64
C LYS A 135 -4.51 12.21 -3.89
N ILE A 136 -5.51 11.44 -3.45
CA ILE A 136 -5.54 9.99 -3.67
C ILE A 136 -6.18 9.73 -5.03
N ILE A 137 -5.57 8.85 -5.82
CA ILE A 137 -6.10 8.38 -7.10
C ILE A 137 -6.59 6.94 -6.88
N LEU A 138 -7.87 6.69 -7.17
CA LEU A 138 -8.48 5.36 -7.13
C LEU A 138 -8.75 4.91 -8.55
N ASP A 139 -8.00 3.93 -9.02
CA ASP A 139 -8.16 3.32 -10.34
C ASP A 139 -8.75 1.91 -10.20
N GLN A 140 -8.69 1.08 -11.24
CA GLN A 140 -9.23 -0.28 -11.32
C GLN A 140 -9.11 -1.07 -10.00
N GLU A 141 -10.24 -1.29 -9.31
CA GLU A 141 -10.34 -2.03 -8.05
C GLU A 141 -9.61 -1.39 -6.84
N GLY A 142 -9.19 -0.13 -6.96
CA GLY A 142 -8.61 0.66 -5.88
C GLY A 142 -9.63 1.15 -4.88
N GLY A 143 -9.36 0.99 -3.58
CA GLY A 143 -10.30 1.32 -2.51
C GLY A 143 -9.81 2.36 -1.50
N LEU A 144 -10.62 3.37 -1.21
CA LEU A 144 -10.37 4.32 -0.12
C LEU A 144 -11.47 4.27 0.93
N LEU A 145 -11.10 3.88 2.14
CA LEU A 145 -12.00 3.74 3.28
C LEU A 145 -11.76 4.90 4.27
N VAL A 146 -12.75 5.77 4.45
CA VAL A 146 -12.60 7.03 5.18
C VAL A 146 -13.42 7.05 6.47
N ASN A 147 -12.74 6.91 7.61
CA ASN A 147 -13.25 7.25 8.95
C ASN A 147 -12.78 8.63 9.41
N GLY A 148 -11.71 9.17 8.82
CA GLY A 148 -11.20 10.53 9.07
C GLY A 148 -11.64 11.53 8.00
N THR A 149 -10.69 12.28 7.47
CA THR A 149 -10.95 13.27 6.42
C THR A 149 -10.20 12.93 5.13
N THR A 150 -10.80 13.19 3.97
CA THR A 150 -10.11 13.13 2.69
C THR A 150 -10.43 14.34 1.83
N SER A 151 -9.49 14.74 0.97
CA SER A 151 -9.74 15.77 -0.03
C SER A 151 -8.99 15.55 -1.34
N ALA A 152 -9.50 16.13 -2.43
CA ALA A 152 -8.89 16.03 -3.75
C ALA A 152 -8.69 14.57 -4.21
N VAL A 153 -9.66 13.71 -3.91
CA VAL A 153 -9.66 12.31 -4.38
C VAL A 153 -10.14 12.29 -5.83
N VAL A 154 -9.43 11.60 -6.70
CA VAL A 154 -9.88 11.26 -8.06
C VAL A 154 -10.31 9.80 -8.04
N VAL A 155 -11.54 9.53 -8.47
CA VAL A 155 -12.11 8.17 -8.53
C VAL A 155 -12.39 7.84 -9.99
N ASP A 156 -11.49 7.07 -10.58
CA ASP A 156 -11.52 6.59 -11.97
C ASP A 156 -12.31 5.28 -12.11
N GLU A 157 -12.33 4.71 -13.30
CA GLU A 157 -13.13 3.53 -13.62
C GLU A 157 -12.76 2.33 -12.74
N GLY A 158 -13.72 1.83 -11.97
CA GLY A 158 -13.51 0.71 -11.05
C GLY A 158 -12.92 1.09 -9.69
N GLY A 159 -12.60 2.37 -9.46
CA GLY A 159 -12.20 2.88 -8.15
C GLY A 159 -13.39 3.08 -7.21
N GLU A 160 -13.17 2.86 -5.91
CA GLU A 160 -14.20 2.93 -4.88
C GLU A 160 -13.81 3.83 -3.70
N LEU A 161 -14.54 4.94 -3.53
CA LEU A 161 -14.46 5.81 -2.35
C LEU A 161 -15.62 5.52 -1.39
N LEU A 162 -15.31 4.99 -0.20
CA LEU A 162 -16.26 4.71 0.87
C LEU A 162 -16.00 5.61 2.08
N VAL A 163 -16.93 6.51 2.36
CA VAL A 163 -16.90 7.39 3.53
C VAL A 163 -17.86 6.85 4.59
N TYR A 164 -17.33 6.49 5.76
CA TYR A 164 -18.13 5.99 6.89
C TYR A 164 -18.76 7.14 7.68
N PRO A 165 -19.79 6.87 8.51
CA PRO A 165 -20.33 7.86 9.43
C PRO A 165 -19.23 8.50 10.30
N GLY A 166 -19.24 9.83 10.41
CA GLY A 166 -18.19 10.62 11.07
C GLY A 166 -16.99 10.98 10.17
N GLY A 167 -16.84 10.34 9.01
CA GLY A 167 -15.84 10.70 8.02
C GLY A 167 -16.29 11.82 7.08
N GLU A 168 -15.33 12.53 6.49
CA GLU A 168 -15.58 13.63 5.56
C GLU A 168 -14.77 13.46 4.26
N ALA A 169 -15.39 13.75 3.13
CA ALA A 169 -14.74 13.83 1.82
C ALA A 169 -15.10 15.15 1.14
N SER A 170 -14.09 15.86 0.62
CA SER A 170 -14.26 17.15 -0.04
C SER A 170 -13.45 17.25 -1.34
N ASN A 171 -13.91 18.05 -2.29
CA ASN A 171 -13.22 18.26 -3.57
C ASN A 171 -12.90 16.95 -4.31
N CYS A 172 -13.78 15.96 -4.23
CA CYS A 172 -13.62 14.70 -4.95
C CYS A 172 -14.10 14.83 -6.39
N GLU A 173 -13.38 14.23 -7.32
CA GLU A 173 -13.74 14.06 -8.72
C GLU A 173 -14.12 12.59 -8.94
N ILE A 174 -15.37 12.34 -9.34
CA ILE A 174 -15.86 10.99 -9.63
C ILE A 174 -16.04 10.88 -11.14
N ASN A 175 -15.14 10.15 -11.80
CA ASN A 175 -15.15 9.93 -13.23
C ASN A 175 -16.11 8.79 -13.61
N GLN A 176 -16.34 8.62 -14.91
CA GLN A 176 -17.24 7.58 -15.42
C GLN A 176 -16.76 6.19 -14.97
N GLY A 177 -17.62 5.44 -14.29
CA GLY A 177 -17.29 4.11 -13.77
C GLY A 177 -16.68 4.11 -12.38
N GLY A 178 -16.32 5.27 -11.82
CA GLY A 178 -15.93 5.42 -10.42
C GLY A 178 -17.14 5.40 -9.48
N VAL A 179 -16.92 4.92 -8.26
CA VAL A 179 -17.99 4.72 -7.28
C VAL A 179 -17.73 5.49 -6.00
N PHE A 180 -18.76 6.21 -5.54
CA PHE A 180 -18.74 6.95 -4.27
C PHE A 180 -19.90 6.51 -3.37
N TYR A 181 -19.57 6.08 -2.15
CA TYR A 181 -20.52 5.72 -1.11
C TYR A 181 -20.30 6.57 0.15
N ALA A 182 -21.35 7.25 0.60
CA ALA A 182 -21.37 7.95 1.89
C ALA A 182 -22.33 7.24 2.86
N GLY A 183 -21.79 6.69 3.94
CA GLY A 183 -22.55 6.08 5.03
C GLY A 183 -23.42 7.13 5.72
N ARG A 184 -24.73 6.87 5.83
CA ARG A 184 -25.65 7.75 6.55
C ARG A 184 -25.60 7.42 8.04
N GLU A 185 -25.60 8.45 8.88
CA GLU A 185 -25.97 8.30 10.29
C GLU A 185 -27.44 7.87 10.38
N SER A 186 -27.73 6.78 11.08
CA SER A 186 -29.10 6.41 11.45
C SER A 186 -29.62 7.41 12.47
N GLN A 187 -30.63 8.21 12.10
CA GLN A 187 -31.36 9.10 13.00
C GLN A 187 -32.15 8.33 14.06
#